data_AF-A0A7K4QVA7-F1
#
_entry.id   AF-A0A7K4QVA7-F1
#
_cell.length_a   1.000
_cell.length_b   1.000
_cell.length_c   1.000
_cell.angle_alpha   90.00
_cell.angle_beta   90.00
_cell.angle_gamma   90.00
#
_symmetry.space_group_name_H-M   'P 1'
#
loop_
_entity.id
_entity.type
_entity.pdbx_description
1 polymer ?
#
loop_
_entity_poly.entity_id
_entity_poly.type
_entity_poly.pdbx_seq_one_letter_code
_entity_poly.pdbx_strand_id
1 'polypeptide(L)'
;MAFSSVFLVFLAGLTFFSEASPLDSPDSKNPLYIRVLDSLRGTPAPNVPVKLYKEAADGSWELLNSKQTNDKGSLPEITTKEQFGAGIYKVELDTTSYWKNMGLNAFQHHVDV
;
A
#
# COMPACT_ATOMS: atom_id res chain seq x y z
N MET A 1 26.71 48.95 -38.56
CA MET A 1 25.59 48.24 -37.90
C MET A 1 25.22 47.05 -38.74
N ALA A 2 25.71 45.85 -38.39
CA ALA A 2 25.33 44.59 -39.03
C ALA A 2 25.59 43.43 -38.05
N PHE A 3 24.78 43.35 -36.99
CA PHE A 3 24.80 42.25 -36.01
C PHE A 3 23.39 41.64 -35.82
N SER A 4 22.59 41.64 -36.88
CA SER A 4 21.26 41.00 -36.89
C SER A 4 21.23 39.91 -37.96
N SER A 5 21.94 38.81 -37.76
CA SER A 5 21.76 37.62 -38.60
C SER A 5 22.11 36.29 -37.94
N VAL A 6 22.84 36.28 -36.82
CA VAL A 6 23.26 35.02 -36.17
C VAL A 6 22.35 34.58 -35.02
N PHE A 7 21.40 35.41 -34.57
CA PHE A 7 20.62 35.13 -33.37
C PHE A 7 19.38 34.22 -33.59
N LEU A 8 18.98 33.97 -34.84
CA LEU A 8 17.73 33.25 -35.14
C LEU A 8 17.88 31.74 -35.34
N VAL A 9 19.10 31.19 -35.38
CA VAL A 9 19.30 29.74 -35.60
C VAL A 9 19.46 28.97 -34.29
N PHE A 10 19.76 29.62 -33.16
CA PHE A 10 20.01 28.93 -31.89
C PHE A 10 18.77 28.62 -31.04
N LEU A 11 17.59 29.14 -31.40
CA LEU A 11 16.38 28.97 -30.58
C LEU A 11 15.52 27.76 -30.97
N ALA A 12 15.85 27.04 -32.04
CA ALA A 12 15.10 25.88 -32.52
C ALA A 12 15.69 24.51 -32.10
N GLY A 13 16.65 24.49 -31.16
CA GLY A 13 17.38 23.28 -30.74
C GLY A 13 17.05 22.73 -29.36
N LEU A 14 16.09 23.31 -28.63
CA LEU A 14 15.79 22.94 -27.23
C LEU A 14 14.36 22.41 -27.02
N THR A 15 13.68 22.01 -28.08
CA THR A 15 12.39 21.34 -27.94
C THR A 15 12.60 19.86 -27.64
N PHE A 16 12.38 19.54 -26.36
CA PHE A 16 11.69 18.35 -25.90
C PHE A 16 12.31 16.99 -26.26
N PHE A 17 13.20 16.54 -25.38
CA PHE A 17 13.15 15.15 -24.90
C PHE A 17 13.32 15.15 -23.38
N SER A 18 12.35 15.74 -22.67
CA SER A 18 12.09 15.28 -21.31
C SER A 18 11.16 14.08 -21.43
N GLU A 19 11.73 12.95 -21.85
CA GLU A 19 11.05 11.68 -21.70
C GLU A 19 11.15 11.32 -20.22
N ALA A 20 10.14 11.74 -19.46
CA ALA A 20 9.90 11.17 -18.15
C ALA A 20 9.48 9.73 -18.40
N SER A 21 10.45 8.80 -18.44
CA SER A 21 10.15 7.39 -18.28
C SER A 21 9.23 7.29 -17.06
N PRO A 22 8.05 6.65 -17.15
CA PRO A 22 7.24 6.44 -15.96
C PRO A 22 8.12 5.68 -14.99
N LEU A 23 8.58 6.40 -13.95
CA LEU A 23 9.29 5.80 -12.87
C LEU A 23 8.25 4.89 -12.24
N ASP A 24 8.41 3.58 -12.40
CA ASP A 24 7.66 2.60 -11.63
C ASP A 24 7.81 3.02 -10.17
N SER A 25 6.79 3.69 -9.64
CA SER A 25 6.78 4.05 -8.24
C SER A 25 6.85 2.72 -7.48
N PRO A 26 7.51 2.66 -6.32
CA PRO A 26 7.47 1.45 -5.50
C PRO A 26 6.02 1.02 -5.17
N ASP A 27 5.07 1.96 -5.20
CA ASP A 27 3.63 1.72 -5.09
C ASP A 27 3.01 1.06 -6.34
N SER A 28 3.66 1.13 -7.51
CA SER A 28 3.18 0.47 -8.73
C SER A 28 3.18 -1.06 -8.60
N LYS A 29 3.91 -1.64 -7.65
CA LYS A 29 3.99 -3.10 -7.48
C LYS A 29 2.95 -3.66 -6.51
N ASN A 30 2.43 -2.84 -5.60
CA ASN A 30 1.60 -3.30 -4.48
C ASN A 30 0.20 -2.68 -4.56
N PRO A 31 -0.82 -3.43 -5.00
CA PRO A 31 -2.15 -2.88 -5.24
C PRO A 31 -2.94 -2.60 -3.94
N LEU A 32 -2.47 -3.06 -2.79
CA LEU A 32 -3.10 -2.88 -1.48
C LEU A 32 -2.04 -2.56 -0.43
N TYR A 33 -2.22 -1.47 0.32
CA TYR A 33 -1.36 -1.06 1.42
C TYR A 33 -2.13 -0.98 2.72
N ILE A 34 -1.63 -1.65 3.76
CA ILE A 34 -2.25 -1.67 5.10
C ILE A 34 -1.29 -0.98 6.08
N ARG A 35 -1.84 -0.11 6.93
CA ARG A 35 -1.12 0.47 8.08
C ARG A 35 -2.01 0.46 9.31
N VAL A 36 -1.46 -0.01 10.42
CA VAL A 36 -2.12 -0.09 11.73
C VAL A 36 -1.37 0.82 12.70
N LEU A 37 -2.13 1.67 13.39
CA LEU A 37 -1.63 2.58 14.42
C LEU A 37 -2.26 2.23 15.75
N ASP A 38 -1.45 2.31 16.81
CA ASP A 38 -1.88 2.22 18.19
C ASP A 38 -2.15 3.62 18.71
N SER A 39 -3.43 3.99 18.81
CA SER A 39 -3.83 5.31 19.31
C SER A 39 -3.63 5.49 20.81
N LEU A 40 -3.50 4.41 21.61
CA LEU A 40 -3.23 4.53 23.05
C LEU A 40 -1.78 4.95 23.31
N ARG A 41 -0.85 4.45 22.50
CA ARG A 41 0.58 4.76 22.62
C ARG A 41 1.06 5.85 21.67
N GLY A 42 0.27 6.19 20.65
CA GLY A 42 0.66 7.13 19.61
C GLY A 42 1.77 6.58 18.70
N THR A 43 1.86 5.27 18.55
CA THR A 43 2.93 4.59 17.79
C THR A 43 2.34 3.70 16.70
N PRO A 44 3.13 3.30 15.68
CA PRO A 44 2.73 2.19 14.83
C PRO A 44 2.48 0.91 15.64
N ALA A 45 1.64 0.04 15.11
CA ALA A 45 1.31 -1.24 15.71
C ALA A 45 2.03 -2.39 14.98
N PRO A 46 3.24 -2.78 15.42
CA PRO A 46 3.96 -3.90 14.82
C PRO A 46 3.39 -5.24 15.25
N ASN A 47 3.66 -6.28 14.46
CA ASN A 47 3.29 -7.67 14.74
C ASN A 47 1.79 -7.90 14.93
N VAL A 48 0.94 -7.05 14.34
CA VAL A 48 -0.51 -7.28 14.28
C VAL A 48 -0.76 -8.33 13.22
N PRO A 49 -1.37 -9.50 13.55
CA PRO A 49 -1.77 -10.47 12.54
C PRO A 49 -2.88 -9.91 11.66
N VAL A 50 -2.72 -10.06 10.35
CA VAL A 50 -3.63 -9.57 9.32
C VAL A 50 -3.93 -10.70 8.35
N LYS A 51 -5.21 -10.94 8.08
CA LYS A 51 -5.66 -11.85 7.05
C LYS A 51 -6.41 -11.09 5.97
N LEU A 52 -6.10 -11.39 4.72
CA LEU A 52 -6.79 -10.86 3.55
C LEU A 52 -7.65 -11.97 2.95
N TYR A 53 -8.93 -11.69 2.80
CA TYR A 53 -9.90 -12.57 2.18
C TYR A 53 -10.47 -11.95 0.91
N LYS A 54 -10.93 -12.82 0.00
CA LYS A 54 -11.76 -12.45 -1.14
C LYS A 54 -13.07 -13.23 -1.09
N GLU A 55 -14.17 -12.59 -1.45
CA GLU A 55 -15.45 -13.25 -1.58
C GLU A 55 -15.48 -14.12 -2.83
N ALA A 56 -15.83 -15.40 -2.67
CA ALA A 56 -16.04 -16.35 -3.75
C ALA A 56 -17.44 -16.19 -4.36
N ALA A 57 -17.67 -16.83 -5.50
CA ALA A 57 -18.96 -16.74 -6.22
C ALA A 57 -20.16 -17.27 -5.41
N ASP A 58 -19.92 -18.13 -4.43
CA ASP A 58 -20.93 -18.68 -3.51
C ASP A 58 -21.14 -17.82 -2.24
N GLY A 59 -20.47 -16.67 -2.14
CA GLY A 59 -20.51 -15.78 -0.98
C GLY A 59 -19.62 -16.21 0.19
N SER A 60 -18.84 -17.28 0.05
CA SER A 60 -17.86 -17.69 1.06
C SER A 60 -16.60 -16.82 1.01
N TRP A 61 -15.87 -16.74 2.13
CA TRP A 61 -14.61 -16.01 2.21
C TRP A 61 -13.42 -16.94 1.96
N GLU A 62 -12.69 -16.72 0.87
CA GLU A 62 -11.44 -17.41 0.56
C GLU A 62 -10.25 -16.64 1.11
N LEU A 63 -9.39 -17.31 1.88
CA LEU A 63 -8.17 -16.70 2.42
C LEU A 63 -7.13 -16.55 1.31
N LEU A 64 -6.76 -15.32 0.99
CA LEU A 64 -5.71 -15.01 0.03
C LEU A 64 -4.33 -14.94 0.66
N ASN A 65 -4.22 -14.29 1.83
CA ASN A 65 -2.94 -14.16 2.52
C ASN A 65 -3.12 -13.96 4.03
N SER A 66 -2.09 -14.33 4.78
CA SER A 66 -2.01 -14.14 6.23
C SER A 66 -0.60 -13.70 6.58
N LYS A 67 -0.45 -12.47 7.07
CA LYS A 67 0.85 -11.85 7.38
C LYS A 67 0.75 -11.05 8.69
N GLN A 68 1.87 -10.49 9.13
CA GLN A 68 1.91 -9.57 10.27
C GLN A 68 2.46 -8.21 9.84
N THR A 69 2.02 -7.13 10.50
CA THR A 69 2.59 -5.79 10.27
C THR A 69 4.06 -5.74 10.71
N ASN A 70 4.88 -5.01 9.95
CA ASN A 70 6.29 -4.78 10.28
C ASN A 70 6.47 -3.76 11.43
N ASP A 71 7.72 -3.44 11.77
CA ASP A 71 8.08 -2.46 12.82
C ASP A 71 7.47 -1.07 12.62
N LYS A 72 7.11 -0.72 11.38
CA LYS A 72 6.43 0.54 11.03
C LYS A 72 4.90 0.41 11.06
N GLY A 73 4.38 -0.67 11.62
CA GLY A 73 2.96 -1.00 11.66
C GLY A 73 2.33 -1.14 10.27
N SER A 74 3.12 -1.50 9.26
CA SER A 74 2.67 -1.51 7.86
C SER A 74 2.83 -2.88 7.19
N LEU A 75 2.05 -3.10 6.14
CA LEU A 75 2.05 -4.33 5.34
C LEU A 75 1.97 -3.96 3.85
N PRO A 76 3.09 -3.54 3.23
CA PRO A 76 3.08 -3.11 1.83
C PRO A 76 2.87 -4.25 0.84
N GLU A 77 3.24 -5.49 1.18
CA GLU A 77 3.28 -6.60 0.22
C GLU A 77 2.32 -7.73 0.63
N ILE A 78 1.04 -7.41 0.87
CA ILE A 78 0.05 -8.43 1.26
C ILE A 78 -0.52 -9.22 0.06
N THR A 79 -0.48 -8.66 -1.14
CA THR A 79 -1.00 -9.29 -2.35
C THR A 79 -0.29 -8.73 -3.58
N THR A 80 -0.41 -9.40 -4.71
CA THR A 80 0.13 -8.95 -6.00
C THR A 80 -1.00 -8.48 -6.92
N LYS A 81 -0.67 -7.74 -7.99
CA LYS A 81 -1.67 -7.29 -8.98
C LYS A 81 -2.43 -8.44 -9.62
N GLU A 82 -1.77 -9.58 -9.82
CA GLU A 82 -2.35 -10.78 -10.43
C GLU A 82 -3.41 -11.42 -9.52
N GLN A 83 -3.19 -11.36 -8.20
CA GLN A 83 -4.13 -11.88 -7.21
C GLN A 83 -5.23 -10.87 -6.86
N PHE A 84 -4.97 -9.57 -7.04
CA PHE A 84 -5.87 -8.47 -6.71
C PHE A 84 -6.77 -8.06 -7.90
N GLY A 85 -7.56 -9.01 -8.40
CA GLY A 85 -8.59 -8.73 -9.40
C GLY A 85 -9.81 -8.01 -8.81
N ALA A 86 -10.77 -7.60 -9.66
CA ALA A 86 -12.04 -7.07 -9.18
C ALA A 86 -12.78 -8.08 -8.28
N GLY A 87 -13.51 -7.58 -7.28
CA GLY A 87 -14.28 -8.38 -6.32
C GLY A 87 -14.46 -7.69 -4.98
N ILE A 88 -15.12 -8.37 -4.04
CA ILE A 88 -15.24 -7.93 -2.65
C ILE A 88 -14.12 -8.58 -1.84
N TYR A 89 -13.49 -7.77 -0.99
CA TYR A 89 -12.39 -8.18 -0.13
C TYR A 89 -12.74 -7.89 1.31
N LYS A 90 -12.12 -8.63 2.22
CA LYS A 90 -12.19 -8.39 3.66
C LYS A 90 -10.79 -8.44 4.26
N VAL A 91 -10.45 -7.47 5.09
CA VAL A 91 -9.22 -7.46 5.88
C VAL A 91 -9.56 -7.69 7.34
N GLU A 92 -9.12 -8.81 7.89
CA GLU A 92 -9.26 -9.14 9.31
C GLU A 92 -7.97 -8.76 10.05
N LEU A 93 -8.10 -7.89 11.05
CA LEU A 93 -7.03 -7.49 11.97
C LEU A 93 -7.23 -8.18 13.32
N ASP A 94 -6.31 -9.05 13.72
CA ASP A 94 -6.35 -9.73 15.03
C ASP A 94 -5.88 -8.78 16.15
N THR A 95 -6.81 -7.93 16.58
CA THR A 95 -6.59 -6.97 17.66
C THR A 95 -6.47 -7.64 19.02
N THR A 96 -7.10 -8.80 19.25
CA THR A 96 -6.97 -9.54 20.51
C THR A 96 -5.55 -9.97 20.75
N SER A 97 -4.93 -10.65 19.78
CA SER A 97 -3.54 -11.11 19.91
C SER A 97 -2.59 -9.93 20.13
N TYR A 98 -2.83 -8.82 19.42
CA TYR A 98 -2.04 -7.61 19.57
C TYR A 98 -2.10 -7.03 21.00
N TRP A 99 -3.30 -6.83 21.55
CA TRP A 99 -3.47 -6.27 22.89
C TRP A 99 -3.00 -7.23 23.99
N LYS A 100 -3.23 -8.54 23.82
CA LYS A 100 -2.81 -9.58 24.76
C LYS A 100 -1.30 -9.59 24.95
N ASN A 101 -0.52 -9.36 23.89
CA ASN A 101 0.94 -9.28 23.96
C ASN A 101 1.43 -8.09 24.82
N MET A 102 0.57 -7.10 25.06
CA MET A 102 0.84 -5.95 25.94
C MET A 102 0.16 -6.09 27.32
N GLY A 103 -0.41 -7.25 27.65
CA GLY A 103 -1.12 -7.48 28.90
C GLY A 103 -2.47 -6.75 28.99
N LEU A 104 -3.02 -6.33 27.85
CA LEU A 104 -4.31 -5.65 27.77
C LEU A 104 -5.39 -6.59 27.23
N ASN A 105 -6.61 -6.43 27.72
CA ASN A 105 -7.77 -7.16 27.22
C ASN A 105 -8.45 -6.33 26.12
N ALA A 106 -8.51 -6.90 24.91
CA ALA A 106 -9.28 -6.31 23.82
C ALA A 106 -10.78 -6.44 24.09
N PHE A 107 -11.56 -5.41 23.72
CA PHE A 107 -13.01 -5.52 23.71
C PHE A 107 -13.50 -6.29 22.48
N GLN A 108 -12.91 -6.04 21.32
CA GLN A 108 -13.19 -6.75 20.06
C GLN A 108 -12.26 -7.95 19.93
N HIS A 109 -12.80 -9.06 19.41
CA HIS A 109 -11.97 -10.24 19.10
C HIS A 109 -11.00 -9.94 17.94
N HIS A 110 -11.53 -9.33 16.89
CA HIS A 110 -10.80 -8.84 15.73
C HIS A 110 -11.58 -7.65 15.14
N VAL A 111 -11.02 -7.00 14.13
CA VAL A 111 -11.72 -5.96 13.36
C VAL A 111 -11.66 -6.35 11.89
N ASP A 112 -12.82 -6.37 11.23
CA ASP A 112 -12.95 -6.56 9.79
C ASP A 112 -13.15 -5.21 9.10
N VAL A 113 -12.50 -5.04 7.94
CA VAL A 113 -12.68 -3.90 7.01
C VAL A 113 -13.08 -4.42 5.64
#